data_AF-A0A6I5CPK7-F1
#
_entry.id   AF-A0A6I5CPK7-F1
#
_cell.length_a   1.000
_cell.length_b   1.000
_cell.length_c   1.000
_cell.angle_alpha   90.00
_cell.angle_beta   90.00
_cell.angle_gamma   90.00
#
_symmetry.space_group_name_H-M   'P 1'
#
loop_
_entity.id
_entity.type
_entity.pdbx_description
1 polymer ?
#
loop_
_entity_poly.entity_id
_entity_poly.type
_entity_poly.pdbx_seq_one_letter_code
_entity_poly.pdbx_strand_id
1 'polypeptide(L)'
;MIPPAFDYVRPGTLDEALRALAGAGEDAKVLAGGQSLLPLLRLRLAFPELVVDIGRIPGLRGVREDGDALVIGALTTHHDIVHDPLVRRYAGLLAQATAEVADPAVRHRGTLGGSLAHADPAGDL
;
A
#
# COMPACT_ATOMS: atom_id res chain seq x y z
N MET A 1 9.58 -5.06 -21.15
CA MET A 1 10.48 -4.85 -19.99
C MET A 1 10.03 -5.78 -18.87
N ILE A 2 10.91 -6.69 -18.42
CA ILE A 2 10.56 -7.88 -17.62
C ILE A 2 11.24 -7.81 -16.24
N PRO A 3 10.49 -7.96 -15.13
CA PRO A 3 11.04 -8.05 -13.78
C PRO A 3 12.12 -9.13 -13.60
N PRO A 4 13.00 -9.03 -12.60
CA PRO A 4 13.77 -10.17 -12.13
C PRO A 4 12.82 -11.27 -11.60
N ALA A 5 13.30 -12.52 -11.56
CA ALA A 5 12.58 -13.58 -10.88
C ALA A 5 12.58 -13.32 -9.37
N PHE A 6 11.47 -13.67 -8.73
CA PHE A 6 11.28 -13.62 -7.28
C PHE A 6 10.26 -14.69 -6.89
N ASP A 7 10.38 -15.20 -5.68
CA ASP A 7 9.33 -15.99 -5.05
C ASP A 7 8.17 -15.10 -4.62
N TYR A 8 6.98 -15.67 -4.60
CA TYR A 8 5.76 -14.96 -4.24
C TYR A 8 4.99 -15.74 -3.19
N VAL A 9 4.66 -15.07 -2.09
CA VAL A 9 3.78 -15.60 -1.06
C VAL A 9 2.62 -14.64 -0.83
N ARG A 10 1.46 -15.21 -0.48
CA ARG A 10 0.25 -14.45 -0.22
C ARG A 10 -0.42 -14.89 1.09
N PRO A 11 0.08 -14.39 2.22
CA PRO A 11 -0.46 -14.66 3.54
C PRO A 11 -1.96 -14.37 3.67
N GLY A 12 -2.64 -15.15 4.50
CA GLY A 12 -4.04 -14.90 4.90
C GLY A 12 -4.16 -14.01 6.13
N THR A 13 -3.09 -13.88 6.92
CA THR A 13 -3.08 -13.16 8.19
C THR A 13 -1.86 -12.24 8.32
N LEU A 14 -1.94 -11.26 9.23
CA LEU A 14 -0.82 -10.37 9.52
C LEU A 14 0.37 -11.13 10.10
N ASP A 15 0.14 -12.08 11.00
CA ASP A 15 1.20 -12.88 11.62
C ASP A 15 1.94 -13.76 10.61
N GLU A 16 1.25 -14.31 9.61
CA GLU A 16 1.90 -15.02 8.51
C GLU A 16 2.77 -14.09 7.65
N ALA A 17 2.29 -12.87 7.36
CA ALA A 17 3.08 -11.89 6.62
C ALA A 17 4.32 -11.45 7.38
N LEU A 18 4.18 -11.14 8.67
CA LEU A 18 5.30 -10.78 9.53
C LEU A 18 6.33 -11.90 9.65
N ARG A 19 5.88 -13.16 9.77
CA ARG A 19 6.79 -14.33 9.76
C ARG A 19 7.52 -14.50 8.44
N ALA A 20 6.84 -14.33 7.30
CA ALA A 20 7.47 -14.40 5.99
C ALA A 20 8.53 -13.30 5.80
N LEU A 21 8.20 -12.07 6.19
CA LEU A 21 9.14 -10.94 6.15
C LEU A 21 10.34 -11.15 7.08
N ALA A 22 10.11 -11.59 8.31
CA ALA A 22 11.19 -11.86 9.26
C ALA A 22 12.11 -12.99 8.80
N GLY A 23 11.56 -14.04 8.17
CA GLY A 23 12.33 -15.17 7.67
C GLY A 23 13.24 -14.82 6.49
N ALA A 24 12.81 -13.91 5.61
CA ALA A 24 13.56 -13.49 4.43
C ALA A 24 14.35 -12.17 4.60
N GLY A 25 14.17 -11.45 5.71
CA GLY A 25 14.94 -10.26 6.04
C GLY A 25 14.84 -9.15 4.97
N GLU A 26 15.99 -8.58 4.60
CA GLU A 26 16.07 -7.48 3.64
C GLU A 26 15.76 -7.89 2.19
N ASP A 27 15.81 -9.20 1.91
CA ASP A 27 15.55 -9.77 0.59
C ASP A 27 14.04 -9.86 0.26
N ALA A 28 13.18 -9.57 1.25
CA ALA A 28 11.74 -9.51 1.05
C ALA A 28 11.22 -8.09 0.82
N LYS A 29 10.20 -7.97 -0.04
CA LYS A 29 9.42 -6.73 -0.21
C LYS A 29 7.93 -6.98 -0.10
N VAL A 30 7.25 -6.04 0.55
CA VAL A 30 5.79 -6.06 0.70
C VAL A 30 5.14 -5.58 -0.59
N LEU A 31 4.17 -6.34 -1.10
CA LEU A 31 3.29 -5.93 -2.18
C LEU A 31 1.91 -5.52 -1.62
N ALA A 32 1.68 -4.21 -1.63
CA ALA A 32 0.37 -3.60 -1.41
C ALA A 32 -0.34 -3.34 -2.76
N GLY A 33 -0.54 -2.07 -3.14
CA GLY A 33 -1.11 -1.67 -4.42
C GLY A 33 -0.22 -1.90 -5.66
N GLY A 34 1.09 -2.05 -5.43
CA GLY A 34 2.09 -2.32 -6.47
C GLY A 34 2.44 -1.14 -7.37
N GLN A 35 1.92 0.06 -7.11
CA GLN A 35 2.09 1.21 -8.01
C GLN A 35 3.48 1.86 -7.98
N SER A 36 4.28 1.59 -6.93
CA SER A 36 5.71 1.95 -6.90
C SER A 36 6.61 0.73 -7.09
N LEU A 37 6.32 -0.37 -6.37
CA LEU A 37 7.15 -1.57 -6.41
C LEU A 37 7.19 -2.22 -7.81
N LEU A 38 6.06 -2.43 -8.49
CA LEU A 38 6.06 -3.12 -9.78
C LEU A 38 6.81 -2.33 -10.88
N PRO A 39 6.68 -0.99 -10.98
CA PRO A 39 7.56 -0.19 -11.83
C PRO A 39 9.04 -0.37 -11.51
N LEU A 40 9.45 -0.32 -10.24
CA LEU A 40 10.85 -0.52 -9.83
C LEU A 40 11.36 -1.91 -10.25
N LEU A 41 10.56 -2.96 -10.11
CA LEU A 41 10.91 -4.31 -10.56
C LEU A 41 11.06 -4.38 -12.08
N ARG A 42 10.10 -3.81 -12.84
CA ARG A 42 10.14 -3.81 -14.31
C ARG A 42 11.37 -3.08 -14.83
N LEU A 43 11.72 -1.95 -14.22
CA LEU A 43 12.90 -1.14 -14.55
C LEU A 43 14.20 -1.72 -13.98
N ARG A 44 14.14 -2.82 -13.20
CA ARG A 44 15.28 -3.44 -12.53
C ARG A 44 16.04 -2.46 -11.62
N LEU A 45 15.28 -1.66 -10.87
CA LEU A 45 15.77 -0.78 -9.81
C LEU A 45 15.60 -1.40 -8.42
N ALA A 46 14.93 -2.55 -8.32
CA ALA A 46 14.80 -3.35 -7.11
C ALA A 46 14.86 -4.85 -7.46
N PHE A 47 15.44 -5.66 -6.57
CA PHE A 47 15.72 -7.08 -6.78
C PHE A 47 15.41 -7.91 -5.51
N PRO A 48 14.15 -7.94 -5.03
CA PRO A 48 13.79 -8.82 -3.94
C PRO A 48 13.89 -10.28 -4.37
N GLU A 49 14.29 -11.16 -3.46
CA GLU A 49 14.15 -12.60 -3.64
C GLU A 49 12.71 -13.05 -3.33
N LEU A 50 12.01 -12.34 -2.44
CA LEU A 50 10.65 -12.66 -2.02
C LEU A 50 9.72 -11.44 -2.10
N VAL A 51 8.55 -11.63 -2.69
CA VAL A 51 7.45 -10.67 -2.65
C VAL A 51 6.31 -11.21 -1.78
N VAL A 52 5.98 -10.45 -0.72
CA VAL A 52 4.92 -10.78 0.24
C VAL A 52 3.68 -9.92 -0.05
N ASP A 53 2.67 -10.52 -0.69
CA ASP A 53 1.40 -9.83 -1.02
C ASP A 53 0.45 -9.83 0.18
N ILE A 54 0.24 -8.64 0.73
CA ILE A 54 -0.64 -8.40 1.89
C ILE A 54 -2.08 -8.09 1.48
N GLY A 55 -2.38 -8.06 0.18
CA GLY A 55 -3.62 -7.56 -0.42
C GLY A 55 -4.90 -8.28 0.00
N ARG A 56 -4.79 -9.45 0.64
CA ARG A 56 -5.91 -10.26 1.17
C ARG A 56 -6.04 -10.27 2.68
N ILE A 57 -5.10 -9.69 3.41
CA ILE A 57 -5.13 -9.73 4.88
C ILE A 57 -6.32 -8.89 5.37
N PRO A 58 -7.25 -9.48 6.13
CA PRO A 58 -8.41 -8.77 6.64
C PRO A 58 -7.99 -7.70 7.65
N GLY A 59 -8.81 -6.66 7.80
CA GLY A 59 -8.56 -5.57 8.75
C GLY A 59 -7.54 -4.53 8.30
N LEU A 60 -6.83 -4.73 7.18
CA LEU A 60 -5.92 -3.73 6.62
C LEU A 60 -6.60 -2.74 5.67
N ARG A 61 -7.90 -2.87 5.40
CA ARG A 61 -8.68 -1.98 4.53
C ARG A 61 -9.82 -1.33 5.30
N GLY A 62 -10.22 -0.16 4.83
CA GLY A 62 -11.37 0.57 5.31
C GLY A 62 -11.01 1.77 6.15
N VAL A 63 -12.04 2.52 6.52
CA VAL A 63 -11.99 3.69 7.36
C VAL A 63 -13.03 3.52 8.46
N ARG A 64 -12.67 3.84 9.70
CA ARG A 64 -13.58 3.75 10.84
C ARG A 64 -13.24 4.81 11.88
N GLU A 65 -14.23 5.17 12.67
CA GLU A 65 -14.02 5.90 13.92
C GLU A 65 -13.54 4.93 15.02
N ASP A 66 -12.67 5.41 15.90
CA ASP A 66 -12.19 4.73 17.09
C ASP A 66 -12.06 5.74 18.24
N GLY A 67 -13.13 5.95 18.99
CA GLY A 67 -13.18 7.00 20.00
C GLY A 67 -12.99 8.38 19.39
N ASP A 68 -11.87 9.02 19.68
CA ASP A 68 -11.47 10.34 19.17
C ASP A 68 -10.55 10.28 17.92
N ALA A 69 -10.25 9.07 17.43
CA ALA A 69 -9.39 8.85 16.28
C ALA A 69 -10.15 8.41 15.03
N LEU A 70 -9.66 8.85 13.86
CA LEU A 70 -9.99 8.25 12.57
C LEU A 70 -8.93 7.18 12.25
N VAL A 71 -9.35 5.93 12.10
CA VAL A 71 -8.46 4.81 11.76
C VAL A 71 -8.63 4.44 10.30
N ILE A 72 -7.53 4.49 9.55
CA ILE A 72 -7.48 4.17 8.13
C ILE A 72 -6.57 2.96 7.93
N GLY A 73 -7.11 1.90 7.33
CA GLY A 73 -6.34 0.72 6.97
C GLY A 73 -5.26 1.02 5.92
N ALA A 74 -4.07 0.44 6.09
CA ALA A 74 -2.92 0.65 5.19
C ALA A 74 -3.19 0.28 3.71
N LEU A 75 -4.13 -0.62 3.46
CA LEU A 75 -4.57 -1.08 2.14
C LEU A 75 -5.80 -0.35 1.61
N THR A 76 -6.30 0.68 2.31
CA THR A 76 -7.33 1.57 1.76
C THR A 76 -6.76 2.28 0.54
N THR A 77 -7.45 2.17 -0.60
CA THR A 77 -6.94 2.70 -1.87
C THR A 77 -7.05 4.22 -1.89
N HIS A 78 -6.21 4.90 -2.67
CA HIS A 78 -6.34 6.36 -2.86
C HIS A 78 -7.73 6.73 -3.36
N HIS A 79 -8.32 5.89 -4.23
CA HIS A 79 -9.70 6.06 -4.66
C HIS A 79 -10.67 6.07 -3.46
N ASP A 80 -10.59 5.08 -2.57
CA ASP A 80 -11.48 5.01 -1.41
C ASP A 80 -11.27 6.21 -0.47
N ILE A 81 -10.02 6.63 -0.22
CA ILE A 81 -9.70 7.79 0.63
C ILE A 81 -10.38 9.07 0.11
N VAL A 82 -10.35 9.32 -1.19
CA VAL A 82 -10.94 10.53 -1.79
C VAL A 82 -12.47 10.59 -1.61
N HIS A 83 -13.13 9.43 -1.59
CA HIS A 83 -14.59 9.31 -1.59
C HIS A 83 -15.17 8.94 -0.22
N ASP A 84 -14.35 8.53 0.74
CA ASP A 84 -14.81 8.09 2.05
C ASP A 84 -15.44 9.26 2.85
N PRO A 85 -16.67 9.09 3.36
CA PRO A 85 -17.39 10.16 4.05
C PRO A 85 -16.74 10.55 5.39
N LEU A 86 -16.10 9.61 6.11
CA LEU A 86 -15.43 9.89 7.37
C LEU A 86 -14.12 10.66 7.12
N VAL A 87 -13.35 10.27 6.09
CA VAL A 87 -12.16 11.03 5.68
C VAL A 87 -12.55 12.45 5.29
N ARG A 88 -13.58 12.62 4.45
CA ARG A 88 -14.02 13.96 4.01
C ARG A 88 -14.50 14.83 5.18
N ARG A 89 -15.12 14.23 6.20
CA ARG A 89 -15.63 14.94 7.37
C ARG A 89 -14.52 15.33 8.35
N TYR A 90 -13.63 14.41 8.69
CA TYR A 90 -12.66 14.59 9.78
C TYR A 90 -11.23 14.89 9.30
N ALA A 91 -10.91 14.56 8.06
CA ALA A 91 -9.58 14.72 7.45
C ALA A 91 -9.68 15.23 6.00
N GLY A 92 -10.50 16.26 5.76
CA GLY A 92 -10.79 16.76 4.40
C GLY A 92 -9.55 17.12 3.56
N LEU A 93 -8.48 17.62 4.21
CA LEU A 93 -7.20 17.89 3.55
C LEU A 93 -6.57 16.62 2.96
N LEU A 94 -6.65 15.49 3.68
CA LEU A 94 -6.15 14.20 3.19
C LEU A 94 -6.89 13.77 1.92
N ALA A 95 -8.22 13.92 1.89
CA ALA A 95 -9.02 13.62 0.70
C ALA A 95 -8.63 14.52 -0.49
N GLN A 96 -8.40 15.82 -0.25
CA GLN A 96 -7.99 16.76 -1.29
C GLN A 96 -6.59 16.46 -1.83
N ALA A 97 -5.61 16.25 -0.96
CA ALA A 97 -4.24 15.90 -1.38
C ALA A 97 -4.23 14.57 -2.16
N THR A 98 -4.96 13.56 -1.67
CA THR A 98 -5.03 12.25 -2.35
C THR A 98 -5.70 12.32 -3.73
N ALA A 99 -6.53 13.34 -4.00
CA ALA A 99 -7.16 13.53 -5.31
C ALA A 99 -6.15 13.94 -6.40
N GLU A 100 -5.05 14.59 -6.02
CA GLU A 100 -3.96 15.00 -6.91
C GLU A 100 -2.96 13.88 -7.20
N VAL A 101 -2.99 12.80 -6.41
CA VAL A 101 -2.07 11.66 -6.56
C VAL A 101 -2.33 10.92 -7.86
N ALA A 102 -1.43 11.05 -8.84
CA ALA A 102 -1.39 10.30 -10.08
C ALA A 102 -2.71 10.36 -10.91
N ASP A 103 -3.07 9.25 -11.55
CA ASP A 103 -4.28 9.12 -12.38
C ASP A 103 -5.31 8.15 -11.75
N PRO A 104 -6.56 8.09 -12.27
CA PRO A 104 -7.58 7.21 -11.71
C PRO A 104 -7.21 5.73 -11.68
N ALA A 105 -6.46 5.20 -12.65
CA ALA A 105 -6.09 3.78 -12.68
C ALA A 105 -5.07 3.46 -11.58
N VAL A 106 -4.10 4.36 -11.37
CA VAL A 106 -3.16 4.28 -10.25
C VAL A 106 -3.92 4.38 -8.93
N ARG A 107 -4.84 5.33 -8.77
CA ARG A 107 -5.59 5.53 -7.51
C ARG A 107 -6.47 4.36 -7.09
N HIS A 108 -6.99 3.57 -8.03
CA HIS A 108 -7.76 2.36 -7.70
C HIS A 108 -6.91 1.21 -7.16
N ARG A 109 -5.59 1.28 -7.31
CA ARG A 109 -4.67 0.23 -6.87
C ARG A 109 -3.73 0.69 -5.77
N GLY A 110 -3.17 1.88 -5.90
CA GLY A 110 -2.30 2.50 -4.91
C GLY A 110 -3.02 2.67 -3.59
N THR A 111 -2.32 2.45 -2.49
CA THR A 111 -2.88 2.47 -1.14
C THR A 111 -2.19 3.53 -0.29
N LEU A 112 -2.93 4.10 0.67
CA LEU A 112 -2.40 5.12 1.58
C LEU A 112 -1.12 4.64 2.28
N GLY A 113 -1.17 3.46 2.89
CA GLY A 113 -0.02 2.89 3.58
C GLY A 113 1.13 2.51 2.64
N GLY A 114 0.84 2.18 1.37
CA GLY A 114 1.86 1.92 0.36
C GLY A 114 2.63 3.18 -0.02
N SER A 115 1.93 4.31 -0.16
CA SER A 115 2.57 5.62 -0.42
C SER A 115 3.46 6.04 0.75
N LEU A 116 2.91 6.04 1.96
CA LEU A 116 3.63 6.42 3.19
C LEU A 116 4.89 5.56 3.42
N ALA A 117 4.76 4.23 3.26
CA ALA A 117 5.89 3.33 3.46
C ALA A 117 6.94 3.41 2.33
N HIS A 118 6.56 3.87 1.13
CA HIS A 118 7.52 4.08 0.05
C HIS A 118 8.42 5.29 0.32
N ALA A 119 7.87 6.34 0.94
CA ALA A 119 8.59 7.53 1.40
C ALA A 119 9.43 8.21 0.30
N ASP A 120 8.89 8.28 -0.93
CA ASP A 120 9.50 9.04 -2.02
C ASP A 120 9.29 10.54 -1.77
N PRO A 121 10.33 11.39 -1.76
CA PRO A 121 10.19 12.84 -1.56
C PRO A 121 9.33 13.53 -2.64
N ALA A 122 9.08 12.90 -3.78
CA ALA A 122 8.16 13.38 -4.80
C ALA A 122 6.68 12.99 -4.53
N GLY A 123 6.41 12.19 -3.51
CA GLY A 123 5.06 11.77 -3.12
C GLY A 123 4.33 12.84 -2.29
N ASP A 124 3.01 12.91 -2.47
CA ASP A 124 2.16 13.89 -1.78
C ASP A 124 1.76 13.49 -0.34
N LEU A 125 1.88 12.20 -0.01
CA LEU A 125 1.32 11.57 1.21
C LEU A 125 2.39 11.11 2.18
#